data_AF-A0A960U3W2-F1
#
_entry.id   AF-A0A960U3W2-F1
#
_cell.length_a   1.000
_cell.length_b   1.000
_cell.length_c   1.000
_cell.angle_alpha   90.00
_cell.angle_beta   90.00
_cell.angle_gamma   90.00
#
_symmetry.space_group_name_H-M   'P 1'
#
loop_
_entity.id
_entity.type
_entity.pdbx_description
1 polymer ?
#
loop_
_entity_poly.entity_id
_entity_poly.type
_entity_poly.pdbx_seq_one_letter_code
_entity_poly.pdbx_strand_id
1 'polypeptide(L)'
;MKDFTKCFSILLFVMRLYAYEGGADSDLMNHCDTIKIRDTKNTSLYNSEKTKITFYGDSRMDLVDGGGIWASSTMDQILNVPYSTIPLYVPQNDVPPYAEEDKFENEDIQNFGVSGATTGDILEHLNRCFVPDQVKYKVGRRFVYHAGGNNFLHAIAPSLALSESKKGHKLLPVALGWIFEEAKKSVRSELEQIVTILKNNSSETVDGKKDVLVVGGYPALFWYTPVPPDNKTYIINNLVNPFAQNPDKINGYLFFLNATLYISVGLSQMEGDYQGIAERHKVHYLKVWDEMYDVLYIAPDLIHPNGLGFNKWGSVVGKKLREIKFHTEKKSIEFTSTGNQWFDKEIRLRIARDDLEEKLSELKKKKAELELRERNLKEIQDKIREAEYKISLVKKRIEKVDSQITETKSKIAALDLQIEEARQQGKLEEEKILAEQKKQEEERLIQLEIEKQKAEAARLEEERQKQLLAIQQAEAARKAEVARQEAEAARLSILAAQERERQATEAARKAAEEAEAARIEQERINLIAACFFLGICHL
;
A
#
# COMPACT_ATOMS: atom_id res chain seq x y z
N MET A 1 -4.91 30.47 -19.36
CA MET A 1 -4.46 30.01 -20.69
C MET A 1 -3.08 30.53 -21.07
N LYS A 2 -2.80 31.85 -21.05
CA LYS A 2 -1.46 32.38 -21.43
C LYS A 2 -0.30 31.85 -20.57
N ASP A 3 -0.50 31.69 -19.27
CA ASP A 3 0.53 31.12 -18.38
C ASP A 3 0.71 29.61 -18.56
N PHE A 4 -0.36 28.90 -18.95
CA PHE A 4 -0.29 27.49 -19.30
C PHE A 4 0.57 27.30 -20.56
N THR A 5 0.35 28.11 -21.61
CA THR A 5 1.16 28.05 -22.83
C THR A 5 2.63 28.34 -22.57
N LYS A 6 2.96 29.31 -21.71
CA LYS A 6 4.36 29.63 -21.37
C LYS A 6 5.04 28.52 -20.56
N CYS A 7 4.39 28.00 -19.52
CA CYS A 7 4.90 26.86 -18.75
C CYS A 7 5.02 25.61 -19.62
N PHE A 8 4.09 25.42 -20.56
CA PHE A 8 4.09 24.31 -21.50
C PHE A 8 5.22 24.42 -22.55
N SER A 9 5.50 25.61 -23.08
CA SER A 9 6.64 25.83 -23.98
C SER A 9 7.99 25.64 -23.28
N ILE A 10 8.10 26.06 -22.00
CA ILE A 10 9.30 25.80 -21.19
C ILE A 10 9.44 24.30 -20.92
N LEU A 11 8.35 23.61 -20.61
CA LEU A 11 8.36 22.16 -20.42
C LEU A 11 8.80 21.43 -21.70
N LEU A 12 8.26 21.81 -22.87
CA LEU A 12 8.67 21.25 -24.15
C LEU A 12 10.15 21.50 -24.45
N PHE A 13 10.65 22.69 -24.14
CA PHE A 13 12.06 23.03 -24.30
C PHE A 13 12.95 22.19 -23.37
N VAL A 14 12.57 22.03 -22.12
CA VAL A 14 13.29 21.19 -21.13
C VAL A 14 13.23 19.71 -21.51
N MET A 15 12.09 19.21 -21.97
CA MET A 15 11.95 17.82 -22.45
C MET A 15 12.86 17.58 -23.66
N ARG A 16 12.96 18.55 -24.57
CA ARG A 16 13.82 18.46 -25.77
C ARG A 16 15.31 18.52 -25.43
N LEU A 17 15.69 19.27 -24.39
CA LEU A 17 17.06 19.31 -23.88
C LEU A 17 17.43 18.02 -23.14
N TYR A 18 16.56 17.49 -22.29
CA TYR A 18 16.80 16.23 -21.56
C TYR A 18 16.79 14.99 -22.46
N ALA A 19 16.01 15.01 -23.55
CA ALA A 19 16.06 13.94 -24.56
C ALA A 19 17.41 13.90 -25.31
N TYR A 20 18.19 14.98 -25.29
CA TYR A 20 19.42 15.11 -26.09
C TYR A 20 20.71 14.75 -25.33
N GLU A 21 20.71 14.76 -24.00
CA GLU A 21 21.93 14.50 -23.20
C GLU A 21 22.12 13.04 -22.77
N GLY A 22 21.12 12.16 -22.99
CA GLY A 22 21.23 10.72 -22.78
C GLY A 22 21.80 9.96 -23.99
N GLY A 23 22.74 10.57 -24.73
CA GLY A 23 23.23 10.04 -25.99
C GLY A 23 23.72 8.60 -25.85
N ALA A 24 23.20 7.73 -26.71
CA ALA A 24 23.80 6.42 -27.01
C ALA A 24 25.32 6.58 -27.11
N ASP A 25 26.09 5.56 -26.68
CA ASP A 25 27.57 5.55 -26.74
C ASP A 25 28.05 6.10 -28.09
N SER A 26 28.38 7.39 -28.07
CA SER A 26 28.36 8.23 -29.26
C SER A 26 29.48 7.83 -30.20
N ASP A 27 30.51 7.20 -29.68
CA ASP A 27 31.65 6.72 -30.44
C ASP A 27 31.25 5.63 -31.45
N LEU A 28 30.26 4.77 -31.21
CA LEU A 28 29.88 3.76 -32.22
C LEU A 28 29.03 4.39 -33.34
N MET A 29 28.08 5.26 -32.97
CA MET A 29 27.22 5.94 -33.94
C MET A 29 27.96 7.04 -34.72
N ASN A 30 29.12 7.51 -34.24
CA ASN A 30 29.90 8.55 -34.90
C ASN A 30 30.85 8.05 -35.99
N HIS A 31 31.10 6.74 -36.08
CA HIS A 31 32.03 6.17 -37.04
C HIS A 31 31.31 5.34 -38.11
N CYS A 32 31.58 5.66 -39.37
CA CYS A 32 31.19 4.83 -40.52
C CYS A 32 32.24 3.74 -40.84
N ASP A 33 33.26 3.60 -39.99
CA ASP A 33 34.21 2.51 -40.11
C ASP A 33 33.93 1.51 -38.98
N THR A 34 33.85 0.24 -39.32
CA THR A 34 33.41 -0.90 -38.49
C THR A 34 34.38 -1.25 -37.35
N ILE A 35 35.25 -0.33 -36.96
CA ILE A 35 36.37 -0.55 -36.05
C ILE A 35 36.00 0.03 -34.67
N LYS A 36 35.21 -0.68 -33.86
CA LYS A 36 35.37 -0.58 -32.39
C LYS A 36 36.05 -1.87 -31.94
N ILE A 37 37.29 -1.83 -31.47
CA ILE A 37 37.74 -1.29 -30.17
C ILE A 37 37.02 -1.99 -29.00
N ARG A 38 37.44 -3.23 -28.73
CA ARG A 38 37.87 -3.66 -27.39
C ARG A 38 39.07 -4.58 -27.52
N ASP A 39 40.23 -3.97 -27.29
CA ASP A 39 41.55 -4.59 -27.09
C ASP A 39 41.41 -5.78 -26.11
N THR A 40 41.83 -7.00 -26.48
CA THR A 40 43.18 -7.48 -26.13
C THR A 40 43.69 -8.64 -27.00
N LYS A 41 42.96 -9.10 -28.02
CA LYS A 41 43.44 -10.18 -28.92
C LYS A 41 42.89 -10.07 -30.33
N ASN A 42 43.57 -9.27 -31.17
CA ASN A 42 43.81 -9.50 -32.60
C ASN A 42 42.70 -10.09 -33.49
N THR A 43 41.43 -9.81 -33.22
CA THR A 43 40.30 -10.23 -34.05
C THR A 43 39.63 -9.00 -34.62
N SER A 44 39.92 -8.70 -35.88
CA SER A 44 39.09 -7.83 -36.70
C SER A 44 37.73 -8.52 -36.84
N LEU A 45 36.80 -8.25 -35.92
CA LEU A 45 35.49 -8.92 -35.86
C LEU A 45 34.62 -8.71 -37.10
N TYR A 46 34.98 -7.76 -37.96
CA TYR A 46 34.22 -7.47 -39.16
C TYR A 46 35.13 -7.54 -40.39
N ASN A 47 35.34 -8.75 -40.90
CA ASN A 47 35.86 -8.91 -42.25
C ASN A 47 34.74 -8.57 -43.23
N SER A 48 34.73 -7.32 -43.70
CA SER A 48 33.73 -6.78 -44.61
C SER A 48 33.46 -7.61 -45.87
N GLU A 49 34.42 -8.45 -46.29
CA GLU A 49 34.26 -9.28 -47.49
C GLU A 49 33.43 -10.55 -47.23
N LYS A 50 33.27 -10.94 -45.96
CA LYS A 50 32.53 -12.13 -45.55
C LYS A 50 31.18 -11.80 -44.89
N THR A 51 31.02 -10.60 -44.35
CA THR A 51 29.76 -10.19 -43.72
C THR A 51 28.61 -10.20 -44.72
N LYS A 52 27.58 -11.02 -44.44
CA LYS A 52 26.37 -11.14 -45.26
C LYS A 52 25.18 -10.39 -44.66
N ILE A 53 25.06 -10.37 -43.33
CA ILE A 53 23.93 -9.80 -42.61
C ILE A 53 24.42 -8.72 -41.64
N THR A 54 23.72 -7.59 -41.63
CA THR A 54 23.96 -6.48 -40.73
C THR A 54 22.72 -6.19 -39.89
N PHE A 55 22.89 -6.21 -38.58
CA PHE A 55 21.87 -5.88 -37.60
C PHE A 55 22.00 -4.43 -37.17
N TYR A 56 20.90 -3.70 -37.16
CA TYR A 56 20.77 -2.36 -36.62
C TYR A 56 19.75 -2.35 -35.50
N GLY A 57 20.05 -1.61 -34.44
CA GLY A 57 19.08 -1.41 -33.39
C GLY A 57 19.59 -0.65 -32.19
N ASP A 58 18.87 -0.79 -31.09
CA ASP A 58 19.25 -0.23 -29.81
C ASP A 58 19.94 -1.25 -28.90
N SER A 59 19.90 -1.03 -27.58
CA SER A 59 20.47 -1.93 -26.56
C SER A 59 20.01 -3.38 -26.71
N ARG A 60 18.80 -3.59 -27.24
CA ARG A 60 18.22 -4.92 -27.42
C ARG A 60 18.89 -5.67 -28.55
N MET A 61 19.47 -4.95 -29.50
CA MET A 61 20.30 -5.51 -30.56
C MET A 61 21.77 -5.57 -30.15
N ASP A 62 22.28 -4.56 -29.45
CA ASP A 62 23.67 -4.47 -28.96
C ASP A 62 24.03 -5.69 -28.09
N LEU A 63 23.10 -6.07 -27.20
CA LEU A 63 23.25 -7.21 -26.30
C LEU A 63 23.11 -8.57 -26.99
N VAL A 64 22.84 -8.62 -28.31
CA VAL A 64 22.74 -9.89 -29.04
C VAL A 64 24.11 -10.55 -29.20
N ASP A 65 25.15 -9.74 -29.47
CA ASP A 65 26.52 -10.23 -29.63
C ASP A 65 27.34 -10.06 -28.35
N GLY A 66 26.93 -9.09 -27.52
CA GLY A 66 27.52 -8.87 -26.22
C GLY A 66 27.14 -10.01 -25.27
N GLY A 67 28.01 -11.01 -25.14
CA GLY A 67 28.20 -11.76 -23.88
C GLY A 67 28.65 -10.86 -22.71
N GLY A 68 28.22 -9.59 -22.72
CA GLY A 68 28.65 -8.50 -21.89
C GLY A 68 28.24 -8.74 -20.45
N ILE A 69 29.27 -8.90 -19.63
CA ILE A 69 29.43 -8.78 -18.17
C ILE A 69 28.18 -8.43 -17.33
N TRP A 70 27.30 -7.52 -17.74
CA TRP A 70 26.07 -7.20 -17.01
C TRP A 70 25.01 -8.31 -17.09
N ALA A 71 24.86 -8.93 -18.27
CA ALA A 71 23.95 -10.05 -18.48
C ALA A 71 24.56 -11.37 -17.98
N SER A 72 25.87 -11.60 -18.18
CA SER A 72 26.53 -12.84 -17.76
C SER A 72 26.81 -12.90 -16.26
N SER A 73 27.40 -11.86 -15.63
CA SER A 73 27.80 -11.99 -14.21
C SER A 73 26.63 -12.06 -13.23
N THR A 74 25.52 -11.37 -13.53
CA THR A 74 24.36 -11.36 -12.63
C THR A 74 23.35 -12.46 -12.99
N MET A 75 23.27 -12.98 -14.21
CA MET A 75 22.35 -14.11 -14.50
C MET A 75 23.02 -15.49 -14.49
N ASP A 76 24.31 -15.63 -14.83
CA ASP A 76 25.01 -16.91 -14.67
C ASP A 76 25.07 -17.32 -13.18
N GLN A 77 25.23 -16.34 -12.27
CA GLN A 77 25.20 -16.58 -10.82
C GLN A 77 23.81 -16.92 -10.26
N ILE A 78 22.75 -16.48 -10.95
CA ILE A 78 21.37 -16.56 -10.44
C ILE A 78 20.63 -17.77 -11.01
N LEU A 79 20.82 -18.07 -12.29
CA LEU A 79 20.06 -19.12 -12.99
C LEU A 79 20.88 -20.36 -13.34
N ASN A 80 22.22 -20.35 -13.18
CA ASN A 80 23.08 -21.47 -13.59
C ASN A 80 22.88 -21.90 -15.06
N VAL A 81 22.35 -21.01 -15.91
CA VAL A 81 22.19 -21.25 -17.35
C VAL A 81 23.38 -20.59 -18.02
N PRO A 82 24.36 -21.33 -18.56
CA PRO A 82 25.48 -20.70 -19.24
C PRO A 82 24.97 -19.83 -20.40
N TYR A 83 25.40 -18.57 -20.44
CA TYR A 83 25.32 -17.69 -21.61
C TYR A 83 26.19 -18.23 -22.76
N SER A 84 25.94 -19.46 -23.20
CA SER A 84 26.44 -19.94 -24.48
C SER A 84 25.55 -19.32 -25.55
N THR A 85 26.00 -18.18 -26.10
CA THR A 85 25.73 -17.71 -27.48
C THR A 85 24.28 -17.78 -27.95
N ILE A 86 23.67 -16.62 -28.19
CA ILE A 86 22.33 -16.53 -28.78
C ILE A 86 22.23 -17.45 -30.00
N PRO A 87 21.16 -18.27 -30.13
CA PRO A 87 21.01 -19.30 -31.17
C PRO A 87 20.87 -18.76 -32.62
N LEU A 88 21.29 -17.52 -32.86
CA LEU A 88 21.72 -17.08 -34.19
C LEU A 88 22.99 -17.82 -34.63
N TYR A 89 23.87 -18.18 -33.69
CA TYR A 89 25.25 -18.60 -33.95
C TYR A 89 25.57 -20.07 -33.67
N VAL A 90 24.66 -20.84 -33.05
CA VAL A 90 24.95 -22.22 -32.62
C VAL A 90 23.90 -23.19 -33.15
N PRO A 91 24.31 -24.37 -33.65
CA PRO A 91 23.40 -25.45 -33.98
C PRO A 91 22.53 -25.76 -32.76
N GLN A 92 21.21 -25.81 -32.96
CA GLN A 92 20.35 -26.47 -31.97
C GLN A 92 20.85 -27.90 -31.83
N ASN A 93 21.54 -28.20 -30.73
CA ASN A 93 22.13 -29.53 -30.47
C ASN A 93 21.06 -30.65 -30.45
N ASP A 94 19.77 -30.29 -30.42
CA ASP A 94 18.63 -31.21 -30.47
C ASP A 94 17.90 -31.25 -31.84
N VAL A 95 18.45 -30.65 -32.90
CA VAL A 95 17.95 -30.80 -34.28
C VAL A 95 18.85 -31.77 -35.06
N PRO A 96 18.31 -32.76 -35.81
CA PRO A 96 19.08 -33.66 -36.68
C PRO A 96 20.15 -32.95 -37.51
N PRO A 97 21.28 -33.61 -37.87
CA PRO A 97 22.45 -33.00 -38.50
C PRO A 97 22.20 -32.66 -39.98
N TYR A 98 20.96 -32.35 -40.35
CA TYR A 98 20.65 -31.86 -41.67
C TYR A 98 21.05 -30.41 -41.78
N ALA A 99 21.84 -30.17 -42.82
CA ALA A 99 22.40 -28.89 -43.24
C ALA A 99 23.56 -28.38 -42.37
N GLU A 100 24.74 -29.02 -42.52
CA GLU A 100 26.00 -28.27 -42.39
C GLU A 100 26.06 -27.06 -43.35
N GLU A 101 25.20 -27.01 -44.38
CA GLU A 101 25.08 -25.94 -45.37
C GLU A 101 24.26 -24.71 -44.91
N ASP A 102 23.49 -24.79 -43.80
CA ASP A 102 22.61 -23.70 -43.32
C ASP A 102 23.13 -23.03 -42.02
N LYS A 103 24.43 -23.14 -41.76
CA LYS A 103 25.08 -22.48 -40.62
C LYS A 103 25.41 -21.03 -40.98
N PHE A 104 25.00 -20.08 -40.15
CA PHE A 104 25.64 -18.76 -40.14
C PHE A 104 27.00 -18.94 -39.48
N GLU A 105 28.08 -18.75 -40.23
CA GLU A 105 29.39 -18.60 -39.60
C GLU A 105 29.42 -17.25 -38.86
N ASN A 106 30.06 -17.16 -37.69
CA ASN A 106 30.13 -15.90 -36.94
C ASN A 106 30.71 -14.74 -37.78
N GLU A 107 31.47 -15.05 -38.83
CA GLU A 107 32.04 -14.08 -39.78
C GLU A 107 31.00 -13.46 -40.75
N ASP A 108 29.78 -14.00 -40.81
CA ASP A 108 28.69 -13.56 -41.69
C ASP A 108 27.83 -12.44 -41.09
N ILE A 109 27.93 -12.16 -39.80
CA ILE A 109 27.03 -11.22 -39.09
C ILE A 109 27.79 -10.01 -38.57
N GLN A 110 27.18 -8.84 -38.71
CA GLN A 110 27.64 -7.59 -38.16
C GLN A 110 26.56 -6.93 -37.32
N ASN A 111 26.91 -6.43 -36.15
CA ASN A 111 25.95 -5.82 -35.22
C ASN A 111 26.30 -4.36 -34.94
N PHE A 112 25.39 -3.48 -35.33
CA PHE A 112 25.38 -2.04 -35.03
C PHE A 112 24.23 -1.68 -34.08
N GLY A 113 23.85 -2.59 -33.20
CA GLY A 113 23.07 -2.26 -32.03
C GLY A 113 23.84 -1.31 -31.12
N VAL A 114 23.21 -0.25 -30.65
CA VAL A 114 23.83 0.67 -29.68
C VAL A 114 22.90 0.92 -28.52
N SER A 115 23.39 0.63 -27.31
CA SER A 115 22.63 0.90 -26.10
C SER A 115 22.18 2.35 -25.98
N GLY A 116 20.89 2.53 -25.67
CA GLY A 116 20.25 3.86 -25.57
C GLY A 116 19.81 4.48 -26.91
N ALA A 117 20.17 3.90 -28.07
CA ALA A 117 19.85 4.52 -29.35
C ALA A 117 18.34 4.59 -29.60
N THR A 118 17.90 5.74 -30.11
CA THR A 118 16.56 5.98 -30.64
C THR A 118 16.54 5.72 -32.15
N THR A 119 15.34 5.70 -32.75
CA THR A 119 15.22 5.68 -34.22
C THR A 119 15.86 6.91 -34.87
N GLY A 120 15.87 8.07 -34.19
CA GLY A 120 16.52 9.29 -34.67
C GLY A 120 18.04 9.13 -34.77
N ASP A 121 18.66 8.57 -33.73
CA ASP A 121 20.11 8.32 -33.70
C ASP A 121 20.53 7.36 -34.81
N ILE A 122 19.77 6.27 -35.00
CA ILE A 122 20.03 5.30 -36.06
C ILE A 122 19.84 5.95 -37.45
N LEU A 123 18.79 6.75 -37.64
CA LEU A 123 18.55 7.45 -38.90
C LEU A 123 19.68 8.43 -39.21
N GLU A 124 20.17 9.18 -38.23
CA GLU A 124 21.30 10.08 -38.40
C GLU A 124 22.57 9.32 -38.81
N HIS A 125 22.86 8.21 -38.12
CA HIS A 125 23.98 7.33 -38.48
C HIS A 125 23.87 6.81 -39.91
N LEU A 126 22.70 6.30 -40.31
CA LEU A 126 22.47 5.79 -41.67
C LEU A 126 22.61 6.89 -42.72
N ASN A 127 22.07 8.08 -42.48
CA ASN A 127 22.22 9.21 -43.40
C ASN A 127 23.68 9.64 -43.56
N ARG A 128 24.47 9.56 -42.48
CA ARG A 128 25.89 9.89 -42.48
C ARG A 128 26.73 8.83 -43.18
N CYS A 129 26.36 7.56 -43.06
CA CYS A 129 27.17 6.44 -43.53
C CYS A 129 26.76 5.87 -44.89
N PHE A 130 25.50 6.05 -45.30
CA PHE A 130 25.00 5.71 -46.65
C PHE A 130 24.93 6.94 -47.56
N VAL A 131 25.95 7.81 -47.51
CA VAL A 131 26.07 8.95 -48.43
C VAL A 131 26.48 8.44 -49.81
N PRO A 132 25.70 8.72 -50.87
CA PRO A 132 26.12 8.44 -52.24
C PRO A 132 27.52 9.01 -52.49
N ASP A 133 28.40 8.21 -53.09
CA ASP A 133 29.77 8.60 -53.50
C ASP A 133 30.87 8.62 -52.42
N GLN A 134 30.55 8.33 -51.14
CA GLN A 134 31.56 8.13 -50.08
C GLN A 134 31.58 6.68 -49.57
N VAL A 135 32.04 5.77 -50.43
CA VAL A 135 32.08 4.32 -50.11
C VAL A 135 33.23 4.01 -49.15
N LYS A 136 33.00 4.24 -47.86
CA LYS A 136 33.80 3.63 -46.77
C LYS A 136 32.98 2.68 -45.90
N TYR A 137 31.67 2.88 -45.86
CA TYR A 137 30.78 2.05 -45.07
C TYR A 137 30.65 0.65 -45.69
N LYS A 138 31.37 -0.32 -45.12
CA LYS A 138 31.32 -1.71 -45.57
C LYS A 138 30.43 -2.52 -44.63
N VAL A 139 29.22 -2.79 -45.10
CA VAL A 139 28.22 -3.59 -44.38
C VAL A 139 27.64 -4.68 -45.27
N GLY A 140 27.12 -5.73 -44.66
CA GLY A 140 26.34 -6.75 -45.35
C GLY A 140 25.13 -6.13 -46.04
N ARG A 141 24.72 -6.68 -47.20
CA ARG A 141 23.58 -6.17 -47.99
C ARG A 141 22.24 -6.76 -47.55
N ARG A 142 22.22 -7.50 -46.45
CA ARG A 142 21.02 -8.04 -45.83
C ARG A 142 20.87 -7.42 -44.46
N PHE A 143 19.75 -6.77 -44.20
CA PHE A 143 19.59 -5.97 -43.00
C PHE A 143 18.56 -6.57 -42.06
N VAL A 144 18.87 -6.59 -40.77
CA VAL A 144 17.90 -6.86 -39.70
C VAL A 144 17.79 -5.61 -38.85
N TYR A 145 16.58 -5.12 -38.62
CA TYR A 145 16.37 -3.85 -37.92
C TYR A 145 15.39 -4.00 -36.77
N HIS A 146 15.76 -3.44 -35.60
CA HIS A 146 14.89 -3.35 -34.42
C HIS A 146 15.23 -2.12 -33.57
N ALA A 147 14.32 -1.15 -33.44
CA ALA A 147 14.44 -0.06 -32.48
C ALA A 147 13.08 0.57 -32.19
N GLY A 148 13.04 1.52 -31.24
CA GLY A 148 11.85 2.32 -30.93
C GLY A 148 11.48 2.37 -29.44
N GLY A 149 11.97 1.42 -28.64
CA GLY A 149 11.69 1.38 -27.20
C GLY A 149 12.25 2.60 -26.47
N ASN A 150 13.48 2.99 -26.83
CA ASN A 150 14.11 4.19 -26.27
C ASN A 150 13.38 5.47 -26.65
N ASN A 151 12.79 5.58 -27.85
CA ASN A 151 11.99 6.76 -28.21
C ASN A 151 10.84 6.99 -27.22
N PHE A 152 10.12 5.92 -26.86
CA PHE A 152 9.05 6.02 -25.86
C PHE A 152 9.61 6.33 -24.47
N LEU A 153 10.73 5.72 -24.08
CA LEU A 153 11.39 5.99 -22.80
C LEU A 153 11.84 7.46 -22.68
N HIS A 154 12.53 8.00 -23.68
CA HIS A 154 12.97 9.40 -23.71
C HIS A 154 11.79 10.37 -23.74
N ALA A 155 10.69 10.01 -24.40
CA ALA A 155 9.49 10.85 -24.44
C ALA A 155 8.82 10.94 -23.06
N ILE A 156 8.74 9.84 -22.31
CA ILE A 156 8.09 9.81 -20.99
C ILE A 156 9.00 10.22 -19.84
N ALA A 157 10.33 10.10 -19.98
CA ALA A 157 11.28 10.32 -18.88
C ALA A 157 11.10 11.65 -18.16
N PRO A 158 10.95 12.81 -18.85
CA PRO A 158 10.78 14.06 -18.13
C PRO A 158 9.35 14.23 -17.57
N SER A 159 8.35 13.51 -18.10
CA SER A 159 7.02 13.44 -17.48
C SER A 159 7.02 12.59 -16.20
N LEU A 160 7.82 11.53 -16.16
CA LEU A 160 8.02 10.75 -14.95
C LEU A 160 8.76 11.57 -13.88
N ALA A 161 9.75 12.38 -14.26
CA ALA A 161 10.41 13.31 -13.34
C ALA A 161 9.42 14.34 -12.74
N LEU A 162 8.44 14.81 -13.52
CA LEU A 162 7.39 15.71 -13.00
C LEU A 162 6.37 15.00 -12.10
N SER A 163 6.21 13.69 -12.26
CA SER A 163 5.29 12.89 -11.46
C SER A 163 5.65 12.91 -9.98
N GLU A 164 6.92 13.12 -9.64
CA GLU A 164 7.38 13.23 -8.24
C GLU A 164 6.83 14.49 -7.53
N SER A 165 6.26 15.45 -8.27
CA SER A 165 5.56 16.59 -7.68
C SER A 165 4.11 16.23 -7.33
N LYS A 166 3.65 16.59 -6.11
CA LYS A 166 2.24 16.37 -5.66
C LYS A 166 1.17 16.90 -6.62
N LYS A 167 1.51 17.87 -7.49
CA LYS A 167 0.61 18.43 -8.51
C LYS A 167 0.74 17.76 -9.88
N GLY A 168 1.88 17.13 -10.19
CA GLY A 168 2.18 16.49 -11.47
C GLY A 168 1.34 15.26 -11.75
N HIS A 169 1.03 14.45 -10.73
CA HIS A 169 0.27 13.20 -10.89
C HIS A 169 -1.11 13.37 -11.57
N LYS A 170 -1.79 14.51 -11.41
CA LYS A 170 -3.12 14.74 -12.01
C LYS A 170 -3.07 15.10 -13.50
N LEU A 171 -1.98 15.72 -13.95
CA LEU A 171 -1.81 16.11 -15.35
C LEU A 171 -1.11 15.03 -16.18
N LEU A 172 -0.46 14.09 -15.50
CA LEU A 172 0.35 13.05 -16.12
C LEU A 172 -0.42 12.21 -17.15
N PRO A 173 -1.65 11.68 -16.91
CA PRO A 173 -2.33 10.85 -17.91
C PRO A 173 -2.64 11.58 -19.21
N VAL A 174 -3.02 12.87 -19.13
CA VAL A 174 -3.35 13.68 -20.32
C VAL A 174 -2.08 14.05 -21.10
N ALA A 175 -1.02 14.45 -20.38
CA ALA A 175 0.26 14.75 -21.01
C ALA A 175 0.86 13.51 -21.69
N LEU A 176 0.76 12.35 -21.03
CA LEU A 176 1.27 11.08 -21.56
C LEU A 176 0.58 10.68 -22.85
N GLY A 177 -0.76 10.78 -22.94
CA GLY A 177 -1.46 10.46 -24.19
C GLY A 177 -0.94 11.27 -25.38
N TRP A 178 -0.68 12.56 -25.18
CA TRP A 178 -0.14 13.42 -26.23
C TRP A 178 1.33 13.15 -26.54
N ILE A 179 2.18 13.05 -25.52
CA ILE A 179 3.61 12.73 -25.64
C ILE A 179 3.80 11.42 -26.40
N PHE A 180 2.96 10.45 -26.08
CA PHE A 180 2.99 9.13 -26.68
C PHE A 180 2.62 9.17 -28.17
N GLU A 181 1.58 9.92 -28.55
CA GLU A 181 1.23 10.11 -29.96
C GLU A 181 2.33 10.83 -30.75
N GLU A 182 2.99 11.83 -30.16
CA GLU A 182 4.12 12.52 -30.81
C GLU A 182 5.35 11.60 -30.94
N ALA A 183 5.67 10.82 -29.90
CA ALA A 183 6.73 9.82 -29.97
C ALA A 183 6.44 8.79 -31.06
N LYS A 184 5.20 8.27 -31.12
CA LYS A 184 4.75 7.33 -32.15
C LYS A 184 4.90 7.91 -33.56
N LYS A 185 4.49 9.16 -33.79
CA LYS A 185 4.65 9.84 -35.08
C LYS A 185 6.11 9.98 -35.49
N SER A 186 6.98 10.39 -34.56
CA SER A 186 8.43 10.49 -34.79
C SER A 186 9.03 9.13 -35.13
N VAL A 187 8.79 8.11 -34.31
CA VAL A 187 9.25 6.72 -34.55
C VAL A 187 8.77 6.24 -35.92
N ARG A 188 7.49 6.40 -36.24
CA ARG A 188 6.93 5.97 -37.53
C ARG A 188 7.60 6.66 -38.72
N SER A 189 7.78 7.97 -38.64
CA SER A 189 8.39 8.77 -39.71
C SER A 189 9.87 8.43 -39.92
N GLU A 190 10.61 8.23 -38.82
CA GLU A 190 12.02 7.86 -38.86
C GLU A 190 12.20 6.42 -39.35
N LEU A 191 11.34 5.51 -38.90
CA LEU A 191 11.33 4.11 -39.33
C LEU A 191 11.08 3.96 -40.84
N GLU A 192 10.13 4.71 -41.41
CA GLU A 192 9.88 4.70 -42.87
C GLU A 192 11.16 5.12 -43.64
N GLN A 193 11.87 6.14 -43.14
CA GLN A 193 13.11 6.62 -43.75
C GLN A 193 14.24 5.60 -43.60
N ILE A 194 14.42 5.02 -42.41
CA ILE A 194 15.40 3.96 -42.15
C ILE A 194 15.17 2.79 -43.10
N VAL A 195 13.94 2.27 -43.17
CA VAL A 195 13.59 1.15 -44.06
C VAL A 195 13.84 1.52 -45.51
N THR A 196 13.56 2.77 -45.91
CA THR A 196 13.88 3.26 -47.27
C THR A 196 15.38 3.22 -47.56
N ILE A 197 16.21 3.71 -46.64
CA ILE A 197 17.67 3.71 -46.80
C ILE A 197 18.19 2.28 -46.88
N LEU A 198 17.82 1.42 -45.93
CA LEU A 198 18.26 0.02 -45.90
C LEU A 198 17.82 -0.72 -47.16
N LYS A 199 16.56 -0.53 -47.58
CA LYS A 199 16.01 -1.12 -48.82
C LYS A 199 16.78 -0.70 -50.07
N ASN A 200 17.11 0.58 -50.19
CA ASN A 200 17.83 1.09 -51.36
C ASN A 200 19.28 0.59 -51.41
N ASN A 201 19.82 0.14 -50.28
CA ASN A 201 21.17 -0.41 -50.15
C ASN A 201 21.20 -1.93 -50.01
N SER A 202 20.05 -2.62 -50.04
CA SER A 202 19.98 -4.07 -49.88
C SER A 202 20.00 -4.82 -51.20
N SER A 203 20.36 -6.09 -51.12
CA SER A 203 20.13 -7.05 -52.21
C SER A 203 18.63 -7.33 -52.39
N GLU A 204 18.28 -7.92 -53.55
CA GLU A 204 16.92 -8.37 -53.86
C GLU A 204 16.81 -9.88 -53.64
N THR A 205 15.70 -10.30 -53.03
CA THR A 205 15.40 -11.68 -52.67
C THR A 205 14.83 -12.45 -53.88
N VAL A 206 14.66 -13.77 -53.73
CA VAL A 206 14.04 -14.64 -54.74
C VAL A 206 12.55 -14.33 -54.95
N ASP A 207 11.85 -13.85 -53.93
CA ASP A 207 10.42 -13.48 -53.98
C ASP A 207 10.19 -12.01 -54.41
N GLY A 208 11.23 -11.31 -54.89
CA GLY A 208 11.15 -9.92 -55.36
C GLY A 208 11.00 -8.88 -54.25
N LYS A 209 11.24 -9.28 -53.00
CA LYS A 209 11.39 -8.39 -51.85
C LYS A 209 12.84 -7.95 -51.71
N LYS A 210 13.07 -6.98 -50.86
CA LYS A 210 14.41 -6.53 -50.52
C LYS A 210 14.86 -7.25 -49.25
N ASP A 211 16.15 -7.62 -49.17
CA ASP A 211 16.77 -8.32 -48.04
C ASP A 211 16.83 -7.41 -46.80
N VAL A 212 15.67 -6.98 -46.29
CA VAL A 212 15.49 -6.23 -45.06
C VAL A 212 14.43 -6.94 -44.22
N LEU A 213 14.76 -7.24 -42.97
CA LEU A 213 13.87 -7.80 -41.98
C LEU A 213 13.64 -6.77 -40.87
N VAL A 214 12.41 -6.24 -40.80
CA VAL A 214 11.95 -5.41 -39.68
C VAL A 214 11.44 -6.34 -38.58
N VAL A 215 12.10 -6.29 -37.42
CA VAL A 215 11.73 -7.07 -36.24
C VAL A 215 10.90 -6.18 -35.31
N GLY A 216 9.66 -6.57 -35.06
CA GLY A 216 8.74 -5.86 -34.16
C GLY A 216 9.24 -5.81 -32.72
N GLY A 217 8.50 -5.08 -31.90
CA GLY A 217 8.68 -5.02 -30.46
C GLY A 217 8.46 -6.37 -29.78
N TYR A 218 8.87 -6.41 -28.51
CA TYR A 218 8.41 -7.39 -27.53
C TYR A 218 8.06 -6.63 -26.24
N PRO A 219 7.22 -7.20 -25.36
CA PRO A 219 6.78 -6.48 -24.18
C PRO A 219 7.93 -6.25 -23.20
N ALA A 220 8.12 -5.00 -22.79
CA ALA A 220 8.78 -4.65 -21.53
C ALA A 220 7.82 -5.03 -20.38
N LEU A 221 8.05 -6.19 -19.76
CA LEU A 221 7.03 -6.80 -18.91
C LEU A 221 6.85 -6.04 -17.58
N PHE A 222 5.57 -5.73 -17.33
CA PHE A 222 5.04 -5.07 -16.14
C PHE A 222 4.47 -6.06 -15.11
N TRP A 223 4.44 -7.36 -15.40
CA TRP A 223 3.63 -8.30 -14.62
C TRP A 223 4.46 -9.07 -13.59
N TYR A 224 4.13 -8.83 -12.32
CA TYR A 224 4.42 -9.70 -11.21
C TYR A 224 3.79 -11.07 -11.50
N THR A 225 4.54 -12.01 -12.04
CA THR A 225 4.09 -13.40 -11.99
C THR A 225 4.02 -13.81 -10.53
N PRO A 226 2.89 -14.38 -10.07
CA PRO A 226 2.86 -15.04 -8.78
C PRO A 226 3.83 -16.23 -8.87
N VAL A 227 5.05 -16.01 -8.41
CA VAL A 227 6.05 -17.05 -8.25
C VAL A 227 5.46 -18.10 -7.30
N PRO A 228 5.60 -19.41 -7.58
CA PRO A 228 5.20 -20.45 -6.66
C PRO A 228 5.69 -20.15 -5.23
N PRO A 229 4.88 -20.39 -4.19
CA PRO A 229 5.13 -19.95 -2.80
C PRO A 229 6.54 -20.27 -2.26
N ASP A 230 7.13 -21.33 -2.80
CA ASP A 230 8.39 -21.97 -2.46
C ASP A 230 9.63 -21.26 -3.02
N ASN A 231 9.48 -20.28 -3.93
CA ASN A 231 10.59 -19.46 -4.46
C ASN A 231 10.45 -17.96 -4.16
N LYS A 232 9.50 -17.57 -3.29
CA LYS A 232 9.23 -16.18 -2.89
C LYS A 232 10.43 -15.48 -2.28
N THR A 233 11.28 -16.21 -1.55
CA THR A 233 12.41 -15.64 -0.82
C THR A 233 13.44 -15.02 -1.77
N TYR A 234 13.64 -15.56 -2.97
CA TYR A 234 14.72 -15.12 -3.85
C TYR A 234 14.39 -13.84 -4.62
N ILE A 235 13.18 -13.76 -5.19
CA ILE A 235 12.74 -12.58 -5.94
C ILE A 235 12.36 -11.44 -5.00
N ILE A 236 11.71 -11.74 -3.87
CA ILE A 236 11.48 -10.70 -2.86
C ILE A 236 12.83 -10.24 -2.29
N ASN A 237 13.81 -11.13 -2.06
CA ASN A 237 15.08 -10.71 -1.50
C ASN A 237 16.04 -9.97 -2.46
N ASN A 238 15.90 -10.13 -3.78
CA ASN A 238 16.86 -9.54 -4.74
C ASN A 238 16.25 -8.49 -5.66
N LEU A 239 14.95 -8.55 -5.97
CA LEU A 239 14.24 -7.53 -6.77
C LEU A 239 13.49 -6.54 -5.87
N VAL A 240 12.97 -6.98 -4.71
CA VAL A 240 12.17 -6.13 -3.81
C VAL A 240 12.99 -5.65 -2.60
N ASN A 241 13.93 -6.41 -2.06
CA ASN A 241 14.64 -6.13 -0.79
C ASN A 241 15.65 -4.99 -0.82
N PRO A 242 16.41 -4.74 -1.91
CA PRO A 242 17.26 -3.54 -1.98
C PRO A 242 16.46 -2.24 -1.86
N PHE A 243 15.13 -2.32 -2.02
CA PHE A 243 14.19 -1.22 -1.98
C PHE A 243 13.23 -1.29 -0.79
N ALA A 244 12.86 -2.47 -0.31
CA ALA A 244 12.07 -2.65 0.92
C ALA A 244 12.82 -2.19 2.18
N GLN A 245 14.16 -2.23 2.14
CA GLN A 245 15.01 -1.72 3.22
C GLN A 245 15.16 -0.18 3.20
N ASN A 246 14.63 0.51 2.17
CA ASN A 246 14.77 1.95 2.05
C ASN A 246 13.50 2.56 1.41
N PRO A 247 12.46 2.89 2.20
CA PRO A 247 11.16 3.34 1.70
C PRO A 247 11.23 4.60 0.80
N ASP A 248 12.30 5.40 0.92
CA ASP A 248 12.56 6.54 0.03
C ASP A 248 12.81 6.13 -1.44
N LYS A 249 13.08 4.84 -1.71
CA LYS A 249 13.26 4.30 -3.06
C LYS A 249 12.00 3.71 -3.71
N ILE A 250 10.84 3.75 -3.02
CA ILE A 250 9.55 3.31 -3.61
C ILE A 250 9.22 4.11 -4.88
N ASN A 251 9.63 5.38 -4.94
CA ASN A 251 9.45 6.24 -6.12
C ASN A 251 10.24 5.71 -7.34
N GLY A 252 11.43 5.16 -7.12
CA GLY A 252 12.23 4.55 -8.18
C GLY A 252 11.57 3.30 -8.77
N TYR A 253 10.93 2.47 -7.94
CA TYR A 253 10.20 1.30 -8.43
C TYR A 253 8.97 1.70 -9.26
N LEU A 254 8.21 2.68 -8.78
CA LEU A 254 7.06 3.20 -9.52
C LEU A 254 7.49 3.86 -10.84
N PHE A 255 8.67 4.48 -10.88
CA PHE A 255 9.29 4.97 -12.11
C PHE A 255 9.53 3.85 -13.12
N PHE A 256 10.23 2.78 -12.73
CA PHE A 256 10.53 1.67 -13.64
C PHE A 256 9.27 0.96 -14.11
N LEU A 257 8.32 0.71 -13.21
CA LEU A 257 7.03 0.09 -13.56
C LEU A 257 6.23 0.92 -14.57
N ASN A 258 6.15 2.23 -14.35
CA ASN A 258 5.47 3.11 -15.29
C ASN A 258 6.23 3.13 -16.63
N ALA A 259 7.56 3.28 -16.60
CA ALA A 259 8.38 3.29 -17.79
C ALA A 259 8.18 2.02 -18.63
N THR A 260 8.17 0.85 -18.02
CA THR A 260 8.03 -0.44 -18.73
C THR A 260 6.64 -0.63 -19.31
N LEU A 261 5.59 -0.24 -18.56
CA LEU A 261 4.23 -0.21 -19.08
C LEU A 261 4.13 0.71 -20.32
N TYR A 262 4.69 1.91 -20.25
CA TYR A 262 4.63 2.85 -21.38
C TYR A 262 5.45 2.40 -22.57
N ILE A 263 6.65 1.85 -22.37
CA ILE A 263 7.44 1.25 -23.46
C ILE A 263 6.65 0.11 -24.11
N SER A 264 6.04 -0.76 -23.31
CA SER A 264 5.22 -1.87 -23.80
C SER A 264 4.02 -1.40 -24.61
N VAL A 265 3.23 -0.46 -24.08
CA VAL A 265 2.11 0.10 -24.83
C VAL A 265 2.63 0.77 -26.10
N GLY A 266 3.77 1.47 -26.03
CA GLY A 266 4.52 2.08 -27.13
C GLY A 266 4.73 1.14 -28.29
N LEU A 267 5.52 0.11 -27.99
CA LEU A 267 5.90 -0.92 -28.93
C LEU A 267 4.69 -1.70 -29.44
N SER A 268 3.72 -2.03 -28.57
CA SER A 268 2.50 -2.74 -28.97
C SER A 268 1.69 -1.94 -30.00
N GLN A 269 1.54 -0.63 -29.81
CA GLN A 269 0.86 0.22 -30.77
C GLN A 269 1.64 0.41 -32.08
N MET A 270 2.97 0.27 -32.04
CA MET A 270 3.83 0.30 -33.22
C MET A 270 3.77 -0.99 -34.03
N GLU A 271 3.30 -2.12 -33.50
CA GLU A 271 3.25 -3.40 -34.26
C GLU A 271 2.50 -3.27 -35.59
N GLY A 272 1.35 -2.58 -35.60
CA GLY A 272 0.61 -2.30 -36.83
C GLY A 272 1.37 -1.39 -37.79
N ASP A 273 2.13 -0.42 -37.26
CA ASP A 273 2.96 0.47 -38.07
C ASP A 273 4.16 -0.28 -38.67
N TYR A 274 4.90 -1.10 -37.90
CA TYR A 274 5.99 -1.94 -38.41
C TYR A 274 5.53 -2.81 -39.58
N GLN A 275 4.39 -3.50 -39.42
CA GLN A 275 3.81 -4.33 -40.48
C GLN A 275 3.47 -3.49 -41.72
N GLY A 276 2.73 -2.40 -41.55
CA GLY A 276 2.29 -1.57 -42.67
C GLY A 276 3.45 -0.92 -43.43
N ILE A 277 4.50 -0.51 -42.72
CA ILE A 277 5.74 0.01 -43.31
C ILE A 277 6.42 -1.09 -44.13
N ALA A 278 6.57 -2.28 -43.55
CA ALA A 278 7.19 -3.40 -44.25
C ALA A 278 6.46 -3.79 -45.53
N GLU A 279 5.12 -3.79 -45.51
CA GLU A 279 4.28 -4.05 -46.68
C GLU A 279 4.46 -2.99 -47.77
N ARG A 280 4.39 -1.69 -47.43
CA ARG A 280 4.60 -0.58 -48.38
C ARG A 280 5.98 -0.64 -49.03
N HIS A 281 7.01 -0.96 -48.24
CA HIS A 281 8.38 -1.04 -48.74
C HIS A 281 8.71 -2.37 -49.40
N LYS A 282 7.82 -3.37 -49.36
CA LYS A 282 8.06 -4.74 -49.85
C LYS A 282 9.30 -5.37 -49.21
N VAL A 283 9.41 -5.24 -47.90
CA VAL A 283 10.44 -5.89 -47.06
C VAL A 283 9.80 -6.95 -46.16
N HIS A 284 10.60 -7.68 -45.40
CA HIS A 284 10.10 -8.70 -44.48
C HIS A 284 9.78 -8.08 -43.12
N TYR A 285 8.75 -8.61 -42.46
CA TYR A 285 8.38 -8.26 -41.09
C TYR A 285 8.26 -9.52 -40.25
N LEU A 286 8.66 -9.41 -38.98
CA LEU A 286 8.53 -10.43 -37.96
C LEU A 286 7.96 -9.82 -36.67
N LYS A 287 6.76 -10.25 -36.31
CA LYS A 287 6.16 -9.91 -35.02
C LYS A 287 6.71 -10.85 -33.95
N VAL A 288 7.65 -10.37 -33.14
CA VAL A 288 8.24 -11.16 -32.04
C VAL A 288 7.39 -11.07 -30.76
N TRP A 289 6.55 -10.05 -30.66
CA TRP A 289 5.64 -9.81 -29.54
C TRP A 289 4.88 -11.07 -29.07
N ASP A 290 4.30 -11.81 -30.00
CA ASP A 290 3.47 -12.99 -29.71
C ASP A 290 4.30 -14.21 -29.28
N GLU A 291 5.61 -14.18 -29.49
CA GLU A 291 6.54 -15.25 -29.13
C GLU A 291 7.27 -14.98 -27.81
N MET A 292 7.26 -13.73 -27.33
CA MET A 292 8.00 -13.26 -26.15
C MET A 292 7.10 -12.69 -25.04
N TYR A 293 5.79 -13.00 -25.06
CA TYR A 293 4.87 -12.50 -24.03
C TYR A 293 5.06 -13.15 -22.65
N ASP A 294 5.84 -14.23 -22.54
CA ASP A 294 6.10 -14.91 -21.27
C ASP A 294 7.07 -14.10 -20.40
N VAL A 295 6.67 -13.86 -19.15
CA VAL A 295 7.42 -13.15 -18.10
C VAL A 295 8.83 -13.71 -17.85
N LEU A 296 9.04 -15.00 -18.13
CA LEU A 296 10.31 -15.67 -17.91
C LEU A 296 11.42 -15.18 -18.84
N TYR A 297 11.11 -14.31 -19.80
CA TYR A 297 12.04 -13.84 -20.81
C TYR A 297 12.62 -12.46 -20.57
N ILE A 298 12.17 -11.71 -19.56
CA ILE A 298 12.64 -10.32 -19.32
C ILE A 298 13.61 -10.26 -18.13
N ALA A 299 14.61 -9.40 -18.22
CA ALA A 299 15.64 -9.16 -17.21
C ALA A 299 15.11 -8.31 -16.04
N PRO A 300 15.85 -8.20 -14.92
CA PRO A 300 15.45 -7.41 -13.76
C PRO A 300 15.20 -5.92 -14.02
N ASP A 301 15.77 -5.36 -15.09
CA ASP A 301 15.52 -3.98 -15.52
C ASP A 301 14.17 -3.80 -16.25
N LEU A 302 13.42 -4.89 -16.45
CA LEU A 302 12.09 -4.96 -17.02
C LEU A 302 11.99 -4.50 -18.50
N ILE A 303 13.13 -4.18 -19.13
CA ILE A 303 13.20 -3.65 -20.51
C ILE A 303 13.93 -4.64 -21.42
N HIS A 304 15.07 -5.16 -20.97
CA HIS A 304 15.88 -6.08 -21.75
C HIS A 304 15.43 -7.53 -21.54
N PRO A 305 15.61 -8.42 -22.52
CA PRO A 305 15.42 -9.84 -22.31
C PRO A 305 16.52 -10.37 -21.39
N ASN A 306 16.20 -11.38 -20.58
CA ASN A 306 17.22 -12.18 -19.91
C ASN A 306 17.80 -13.23 -20.89
N GLY A 307 18.69 -14.11 -20.42
CA GLY A 307 19.33 -15.10 -21.28
C GLY A 307 18.32 -16.05 -21.97
N LEU A 308 17.26 -16.47 -21.26
CA LEU A 308 16.19 -17.27 -21.85
C LEU A 308 15.40 -16.48 -22.89
N GLY A 309 15.14 -15.20 -22.62
CA GLY A 309 14.47 -14.31 -23.57
C GLY A 309 15.27 -14.06 -24.83
N PHE A 310 16.57 -13.81 -24.70
CA PHE A 310 17.46 -13.71 -25.85
C PHE A 310 17.56 -15.02 -26.63
N ASN A 311 17.56 -16.17 -25.96
CA ASN A 311 17.51 -17.47 -26.62
C ASN A 311 16.21 -17.66 -27.42
N LYS A 312 15.06 -17.29 -26.83
CA LYS A 312 13.77 -17.34 -27.51
C LYS A 312 13.71 -16.36 -28.69
N TRP A 313 14.14 -15.11 -28.48
CA TRP A 313 14.22 -14.08 -29.52
C TRP A 313 15.10 -14.54 -30.68
N GLY A 314 16.32 -14.99 -30.40
CA GLY A 314 17.28 -15.47 -31.40
C GLY A 314 16.77 -16.69 -32.16
N SER A 315 16.07 -17.61 -31.49
CA SER A 315 15.44 -18.77 -32.13
C SER A 315 14.35 -18.34 -33.13
N VAL A 316 13.50 -17.39 -32.75
CA VAL A 316 12.40 -16.87 -33.59
C VAL A 316 12.95 -16.08 -34.78
N VAL A 317 13.90 -15.17 -34.55
CA VAL A 317 14.56 -14.40 -35.61
C VAL A 317 15.36 -15.32 -36.54
N GLY A 318 16.15 -16.23 -36.00
CA GLY A 318 16.94 -17.19 -36.77
C GLY A 318 16.07 -18.10 -37.64
N LYS A 319 14.94 -18.58 -37.12
CA LYS A 319 13.94 -19.32 -37.91
C LYS A 319 13.45 -18.46 -39.08
N LYS A 320 13.11 -17.19 -38.82
CA LYS A 320 12.63 -16.28 -39.87
C LYS A 320 13.69 -16.03 -40.94
N LEU A 321 14.94 -15.80 -40.57
CA LEU A 321 16.07 -15.61 -41.49
C LEU A 321 16.28 -16.84 -42.39
N ARG A 322 16.11 -18.05 -41.86
CA ARG A 322 16.14 -19.28 -42.65
C ARG A 322 14.96 -19.39 -43.61
N GLU A 323 13.74 -19.12 -43.14
CA GLU A 323 12.53 -19.14 -43.97
C GLU A 323 12.64 -18.21 -45.19
N ILE A 324 13.21 -17.01 -45.00
CA ILE A 324 13.38 -16.01 -46.07
C ILE A 324 14.71 -16.18 -46.84
N LYS A 325 15.48 -17.23 -46.53
CA LYS A 325 16.75 -17.61 -47.20
C LYS A 325 17.83 -16.51 -47.18
N PHE A 326 17.92 -15.77 -46.07
CA PHE A 326 18.96 -14.75 -45.83
C PHE A 326 20.39 -15.31 -45.72
N HIS A 327 20.59 -16.63 -45.76
CA HIS A 327 21.90 -17.29 -45.67
C HIS A 327 22.44 -17.77 -47.02
N THR A 328 21.58 -18.04 -48.01
CA THR A 328 22.04 -18.65 -49.28
C THR A 328 22.55 -17.59 -50.27
N GLU A 329 23.76 -17.79 -50.82
CA GLU A 329 24.22 -17.06 -52.01
C GLU A 329 23.62 -17.68 -53.28
N LYS A 330 23.14 -16.82 -54.19
CA LYS A 330 22.57 -17.24 -55.46
C LYS A 330 23.70 -17.64 -56.43
N LYS A 331 24.21 -18.87 -56.34
CA LYS A 331 25.06 -19.41 -57.41
C LYS A 331 24.19 -19.74 -58.62
N SER A 332 24.21 -18.87 -59.63
CA SER A 332 23.68 -19.17 -60.97
C SER A 332 24.59 -20.19 -61.63
N ILE A 333 24.20 -21.46 -61.64
CA ILE A 333 24.90 -22.52 -62.38
C ILE A 333 24.07 -22.83 -63.63
N GLU A 334 24.53 -22.35 -64.79
CA GLU A 334 24.06 -22.80 -66.11
C GLU A 334 24.66 -24.18 -66.40
N PHE A 335 23.81 -25.21 -66.56
CA PHE A 335 24.21 -26.55 -66.95
C PHE A 335 23.89 -26.80 -68.44
N THR A 336 24.90 -27.16 -69.23
CA THR A 336 24.77 -27.60 -70.63
C THR A 336 24.67 -29.13 -70.74
N SER A 337 23.97 -29.61 -71.77
CA SER A 337 23.07 -30.78 -71.70
C SER A 337 23.50 -32.04 -72.48
N THR A 338 24.78 -32.43 -72.54
CA THR A 338 25.21 -33.53 -73.44
C THR A 338 25.97 -34.71 -72.79
N GLY A 339 26.07 -34.81 -71.46
CA GLY A 339 26.70 -35.94 -70.76
C GLY A 339 25.76 -37.10 -70.33
N ASN A 340 24.51 -37.10 -70.79
CA ASN A 340 23.34 -37.48 -69.97
C ASN A 340 22.87 -38.95 -69.95
N GLN A 341 23.64 -39.96 -70.36
CA GLN A 341 23.11 -41.34 -70.30
C GLN A 341 23.99 -42.36 -69.57
N TRP A 342 25.31 -42.21 -69.56
CA TRP A 342 26.18 -43.08 -68.76
C TRP A 342 26.43 -42.53 -67.34
N PHE A 343 26.53 -41.21 -67.21
CA PHE A 343 26.57 -40.55 -65.90
C PHE A 343 25.27 -40.74 -65.11
N ASP A 344 24.11 -40.75 -65.76
CA ASP A 344 22.81 -40.78 -65.07
C ASP A 344 22.58 -42.09 -64.28
N LYS A 345 23.08 -43.24 -64.76
CA LYS A 345 22.95 -44.51 -64.03
C LYS A 345 23.90 -44.61 -62.83
N GLU A 346 25.14 -44.16 -62.97
CA GLU A 346 26.11 -44.15 -61.88
C GLU A 346 25.76 -43.08 -60.84
N ILE A 347 25.28 -41.92 -61.28
CA ILE A 347 24.73 -40.86 -60.41
C ILE A 347 23.53 -41.39 -59.64
N ARG A 348 22.57 -42.09 -60.27
CA ARG A 348 21.41 -42.66 -59.54
C ARG A 348 21.82 -43.68 -58.48
N LEU A 349 22.86 -44.49 -58.74
CA LEU A 349 23.38 -45.44 -57.74
C LEU A 349 24.14 -44.76 -56.61
N ARG A 350 24.90 -43.68 -56.91
CA ARG A 350 25.52 -42.85 -55.87
C ARG A 350 24.45 -42.16 -55.03
N ILE A 351 23.47 -41.51 -55.65
CA ILE A 351 22.32 -40.88 -54.97
C ILE A 351 21.60 -41.90 -54.07
N ALA A 352 21.33 -43.12 -54.55
CA ALA A 352 20.67 -44.14 -53.75
C ALA A 352 21.52 -44.64 -52.56
N ARG A 353 22.85 -44.75 -52.74
CA ARG A 353 23.77 -45.10 -51.65
C ARG A 353 23.85 -43.96 -50.64
N ASP A 354 24.00 -42.73 -51.11
CA ASP A 354 24.13 -41.55 -50.29
C ASP A 354 22.82 -41.33 -49.48
N ASP A 355 21.64 -41.54 -50.08
CA ASP A 355 20.32 -41.55 -49.40
C ASP A 355 20.21 -42.67 -48.34
N LEU A 356 20.83 -43.84 -48.57
CA LEU A 356 20.87 -44.92 -47.59
C LEU A 356 21.85 -44.63 -46.44
N GLU A 357 23.01 -44.03 -46.72
CA GLU A 357 23.98 -43.59 -45.71
C GLU A 357 23.40 -42.47 -44.86
N GLU A 358 22.66 -41.55 -45.47
CA GLU A 358 21.88 -40.50 -44.84
C GLU A 358 20.81 -41.07 -43.90
N LYS A 359 19.97 -42.00 -44.37
CA LYS A 359 18.99 -42.71 -43.54
C LYS A 359 19.63 -43.49 -42.40
N LEU A 360 20.78 -44.12 -42.63
CA LEU A 360 21.51 -44.83 -41.59
C LEU A 360 22.06 -43.87 -40.53
N SER A 361 22.54 -42.69 -40.95
CA SER A 361 22.98 -41.62 -40.06
C SER A 361 21.82 -41.11 -39.20
N GLU A 362 20.65 -40.86 -39.79
CA GLU A 362 19.45 -40.50 -39.03
C GLU A 362 19.07 -41.54 -37.99
N LEU A 363 19.08 -42.82 -38.37
CA LEU A 363 18.70 -43.90 -37.46
C LEU A 363 19.66 -44.03 -36.28
N LYS A 364 20.96 -43.84 -36.52
CA LYS A 364 21.96 -43.78 -35.45
C LYS A 364 21.71 -42.59 -34.51
N LYS A 365 21.36 -41.43 -35.07
CA LYS A 365 21.00 -40.26 -34.25
C LYS A 365 19.74 -40.52 -33.42
N LYS A 366 18.67 -41.03 -34.04
CA LYS A 366 17.42 -41.39 -33.35
C LYS A 366 17.66 -42.41 -32.24
N LYS A 367 18.55 -43.38 -32.46
CA LYS A 367 18.95 -44.35 -31.42
C LYS A 367 19.64 -43.66 -30.24
N ALA A 368 20.61 -42.78 -30.50
CA ALA A 368 21.31 -42.05 -29.43
C ALA A 368 20.36 -41.13 -28.64
N GLU A 369 19.41 -40.48 -29.33
CA GLU A 369 18.36 -39.68 -28.69
C GLU A 369 17.45 -40.54 -27.79
N LEU A 370 17.09 -41.75 -28.23
CA LEU A 370 16.29 -42.67 -27.41
C LEU A 370 17.05 -43.16 -26.17
N GLU A 371 18.33 -43.50 -26.31
CA GLU A 371 19.19 -43.89 -25.17
C GLU A 371 19.35 -42.74 -24.16
N LEU A 372 19.45 -41.49 -24.65
CA LEU A 372 19.46 -40.32 -23.78
C LEU A 372 18.11 -40.13 -23.06
N ARG A 373 16.99 -40.28 -23.78
CA ARG A 373 15.64 -40.22 -23.17
C ARG A 373 15.43 -41.29 -22.11
N GLU A 374 15.93 -42.50 -22.32
CA GLU A 374 15.85 -43.59 -21.34
C GLU A 374 16.62 -43.25 -20.04
N ARG A 375 17.83 -42.66 -20.16
CA ARG A 375 18.58 -42.18 -18.99
C ARG A 375 17.82 -41.08 -18.23
N ASN A 376 17.25 -40.12 -18.96
CA ASN A 376 16.49 -39.02 -18.35
C ASN A 376 15.23 -39.56 -17.63
N LEU A 377 14.54 -40.54 -18.21
CA LEU A 377 13.40 -41.20 -17.56
C LEU A 377 13.79 -41.89 -16.25
N LYS A 378 14.96 -42.54 -16.21
CA LYS A 378 15.47 -43.16 -14.99
C LYS A 378 15.77 -42.14 -13.90
N GLU A 379 16.41 -41.02 -14.25
CA GLU A 379 16.66 -39.92 -13.31
C GLU A 379 15.35 -39.34 -12.75
N ILE A 380 14.34 -39.15 -13.60
CA ILE A 380 13.02 -38.69 -13.18
C ILE A 380 12.37 -39.69 -12.21
N GLN A 381 12.45 -40.99 -12.48
CA GLN A 381 11.93 -42.01 -11.58
C GLN A 381 12.62 -41.99 -10.20
N ASP A 382 13.94 -41.78 -10.16
CA ASP A 382 14.67 -41.68 -8.89
C ASP A 382 14.27 -40.42 -8.11
N LYS A 383 14.08 -39.28 -8.80
CA LYS A 383 13.53 -38.05 -8.18
C LYS A 383 12.12 -38.23 -7.64
N ILE A 384 11.27 -38.99 -8.34
CA ILE A 384 9.91 -39.33 -7.86
C ILE A 384 10.01 -40.14 -6.55
N ARG A 385 10.86 -41.17 -6.48
CA ARG A 385 11.03 -41.95 -5.24
C ARG A 385 11.54 -41.10 -4.08
N GLU A 386 12.46 -40.17 -4.34
CA GLU A 386 12.94 -39.23 -3.32
C GLU A 386 11.83 -38.30 -2.83
N ALA A 387 10.99 -37.79 -3.74
CA ALA A 387 9.85 -36.97 -3.41
C ALA A 387 8.81 -37.73 -2.58
N GLU A 388 8.49 -38.98 -2.94
CA GLU A 388 7.60 -39.86 -2.17
C GLU A 388 8.12 -40.09 -0.75
N TYR A 389 9.43 -40.29 -0.59
CA TYR A 389 10.07 -40.39 0.72
C TYR A 389 9.93 -39.11 1.54
N LYS A 390 10.19 -37.94 0.94
CA LYS A 390 10.00 -36.63 1.58
C LYS A 390 8.55 -36.40 2.01
N ILE A 391 7.58 -36.78 1.17
CA ILE A 391 6.14 -36.70 1.48
C ILE A 391 5.81 -37.59 2.69
N SER A 392 6.34 -38.81 2.76
CA SER A 392 6.17 -39.71 3.90
C SER A 392 6.68 -39.09 5.21
N LEU A 393 7.84 -38.41 5.17
CA LEU A 393 8.39 -37.72 6.33
C LEU A 393 7.51 -36.54 6.77
N VAL A 394 6.97 -35.77 5.82
CA VAL A 394 6.06 -34.66 6.10
C VAL A 394 4.76 -35.17 6.74
N LYS A 395 4.18 -36.27 6.24
CA LYS A 395 2.99 -36.90 6.85
C LYS A 395 3.21 -37.24 8.33
N LYS A 396 4.35 -37.86 8.67
CA LYS A 396 4.70 -38.14 10.08
C LYS A 396 4.83 -36.88 10.93
N ARG A 397 5.33 -35.78 10.36
CA ARG A 397 5.39 -34.48 11.07
C ARG A 397 4.00 -33.89 11.29
N ILE A 398 3.10 -34.01 10.32
CA ILE A 398 1.70 -33.57 10.44
C ILE A 398 1.01 -34.35 11.57
N GLU A 399 1.12 -35.68 11.58
CA GLU A 399 0.55 -36.53 12.64
C GLU A 399 1.04 -36.11 14.04
N LYS A 400 2.32 -35.75 14.17
CA LYS A 400 2.88 -35.24 15.43
C LYS A 400 2.27 -33.89 15.81
N VAL A 401 2.10 -32.97 14.86
CA VAL A 401 1.49 -31.65 15.10
C VAL A 401 0.01 -31.81 15.48
N ASP A 402 -0.74 -32.71 14.83
CA ASP A 402 -2.14 -32.98 15.16
C ASP A 402 -2.30 -33.53 16.58
N SER A 403 -1.37 -34.39 17.02
CA SER A 403 -1.31 -34.84 18.42
C SER A 403 -1.09 -33.67 19.39
N GLN A 404 -0.18 -32.74 19.06
CA GLN A 404 0.09 -31.56 19.89
C GLN A 404 -1.12 -30.61 19.95
N ILE A 405 -1.81 -30.40 18.82
CA ILE A 405 -3.03 -29.60 18.76
C ILE A 405 -4.11 -30.19 19.66
N THR A 406 -4.27 -31.52 19.65
CA THR A 406 -5.26 -32.22 20.48
C THR A 406 -4.95 -32.08 21.98
N GLU A 407 -3.67 -32.16 22.36
CA GLU A 407 -3.23 -31.93 23.74
C GLU A 407 -3.49 -30.47 24.16
N THR A 408 -3.16 -29.49 23.32
CA THR A 408 -3.40 -28.07 23.60
C THR A 408 -4.89 -27.75 23.72
N LYS A 409 -5.75 -28.31 22.86
CA LYS A 409 -7.21 -28.16 22.98
C LYS A 409 -7.72 -28.69 24.32
N SER A 410 -7.18 -29.82 24.78
CA SER A 410 -7.55 -30.39 26.08
C SER A 410 -7.12 -29.48 27.25
N LYS A 411 -5.94 -28.85 27.16
CA LYS A 411 -5.47 -27.86 28.15
C LYS A 411 -6.34 -26.59 28.16
N ILE A 412 -6.76 -26.10 26.99
CA ILE A 412 -7.67 -24.95 26.88
C ILE A 412 -9.00 -25.26 27.56
N ALA A 413 -9.60 -26.42 27.27
CA ALA A 413 -10.86 -26.82 27.90
C ALA A 413 -10.76 -26.92 29.44
N ALA A 414 -9.63 -27.38 29.97
CA ALA A 414 -9.40 -27.41 31.41
C ALA A 414 -9.27 -26.00 32.02
N LEU A 415 -8.64 -25.06 31.30
CA LEU A 415 -8.52 -23.66 31.74
C LEU A 415 -9.88 -22.94 31.70
N ASP A 416 -10.70 -23.18 30.67
CA ASP A 416 -12.05 -22.61 30.58
C ASP A 416 -12.91 -23.02 31.77
N LEU A 417 -12.78 -24.29 32.22
CA LEU A 417 -13.47 -24.77 33.42
C LEU A 417 -13.00 -24.03 34.69
N GLN A 418 -11.69 -23.84 34.86
CA GLN A 418 -11.13 -23.08 36.00
C GLN A 418 -11.58 -21.62 36.02
N ILE A 419 -11.69 -20.98 34.85
CA ILE A 419 -12.19 -19.60 34.74
C ILE A 419 -13.65 -19.54 35.18
N GLU A 420 -14.47 -20.51 34.80
CA GLU A 420 -15.88 -20.53 35.18
C GLU A 420 -16.06 -20.79 36.69
N GLU A 421 -15.26 -21.68 37.28
CA GLU A 421 -15.21 -21.88 38.73
C GLU A 421 -14.82 -20.58 39.48
N ALA A 422 -13.80 -19.87 39.00
CA ALA A 422 -13.37 -18.60 39.59
C ALA A 422 -14.46 -17.52 39.47
N ARG A 423 -15.20 -17.46 38.36
CA ARG A 423 -16.34 -16.55 38.19
C ARG A 423 -17.47 -16.84 39.17
N GLN A 424 -17.79 -18.11 39.40
CA GLN A 424 -18.80 -18.51 40.37
C GLN A 424 -18.38 -18.14 41.80
N GLN A 425 -17.10 -18.32 42.14
CA GLN A 425 -16.56 -17.88 43.43
C GLN A 425 -16.63 -16.34 43.60
N GLY A 426 -16.30 -15.59 42.55
CA GLY A 426 -16.40 -14.12 42.56
C GLY A 426 -17.82 -13.63 42.84
N LYS A 427 -18.83 -14.21 42.18
CA LYS A 427 -20.25 -13.87 42.42
C LYS A 427 -20.68 -14.16 43.86
N LEU A 428 -20.26 -15.30 44.42
CA LEU A 428 -20.58 -15.65 45.80
C LEU A 428 -19.97 -14.64 46.80
N GLU A 429 -18.77 -14.15 46.52
CA GLU A 429 -18.11 -13.16 47.38
C GLU A 429 -18.75 -11.77 47.26
N GLU A 430 -19.14 -11.35 46.05
CA GLU A 430 -19.92 -10.13 45.84
C GLU A 430 -21.25 -10.16 46.60
N GLU A 431 -21.97 -11.29 46.58
CA GLU A 431 -23.21 -11.48 47.34
C GLU A 431 -22.99 -11.36 48.85
N LYS A 432 -21.88 -11.89 49.39
CA LYS A 432 -21.53 -11.74 50.82
C LYS A 432 -21.25 -10.29 51.18
N ILE A 433 -20.48 -9.57 50.35
CA ILE A 433 -20.18 -8.15 50.58
C ILE A 433 -21.46 -7.33 50.57
N LEU A 434 -22.36 -7.59 49.62
CA LEU A 434 -23.64 -6.90 49.52
C LEU A 434 -24.55 -7.18 50.74
N ALA A 435 -24.55 -8.43 51.23
CA ALA A 435 -25.30 -8.80 52.43
C ALA A 435 -24.77 -8.08 53.68
N GLU A 436 -23.45 -7.98 53.83
CA GLU A 436 -22.82 -7.28 54.95
C GLU A 436 -23.07 -5.77 54.89
N GLN A 437 -23.03 -5.16 53.71
CA GLN A 437 -23.38 -3.74 53.53
C GLN A 437 -24.83 -3.44 53.92
N LYS A 438 -25.78 -4.30 53.52
CA LYS A 438 -27.18 -4.16 53.92
C LYS A 438 -27.36 -4.25 55.43
N LYS A 439 -26.66 -5.20 56.08
CA LYS A 439 -26.67 -5.34 57.53
C LYS A 439 -26.13 -4.08 58.23
N GLN A 440 -25.03 -3.52 57.75
CA GLN A 440 -24.47 -2.27 58.30
C GLN A 440 -25.41 -1.07 58.10
N GLU A 441 -26.12 -1.02 56.97
CA GLU A 441 -27.11 0.03 56.71
C GLU A 441 -28.33 -0.10 57.65
N GLU A 442 -28.83 -1.32 57.87
CA GLU A 442 -29.90 -1.59 58.85
C GLU A 442 -29.48 -1.18 60.27
N GLU A 443 -28.26 -1.54 60.70
CA GLU A 443 -27.71 -1.13 62.00
C GLU A 443 -27.62 0.40 62.12
N ARG A 444 -27.23 1.10 61.04
CA ARG A 444 -27.17 2.57 61.00
C ARG A 444 -28.55 3.20 61.13
N LEU A 445 -29.57 2.63 60.47
CA LEU A 445 -30.94 3.12 60.55
C LEU A 445 -31.53 2.92 61.95
N ILE A 446 -31.25 1.78 62.59
CA ILE A 446 -31.65 1.53 63.99
C ILE A 446 -31.01 2.55 64.92
N GLN A 447 -29.70 2.83 64.75
CA GLN A 447 -28.99 3.81 65.56
C GLN A 447 -29.58 5.23 65.39
N LEU A 448 -29.93 5.62 64.17
CA LEU A 448 -30.55 6.91 63.87
C LEU A 448 -31.92 7.05 64.54
N GLU A 449 -32.72 5.98 64.55
CA GLU A 449 -34.04 5.98 65.21
C GLU A 449 -33.89 6.07 66.74
N ILE A 450 -32.88 5.42 67.33
CA ILE A 450 -32.56 5.56 68.75
C ILE A 450 -32.18 7.02 69.09
N GLU A 451 -31.37 7.67 68.26
CA GLU A 451 -30.99 9.07 68.46
C GLU A 451 -32.18 10.02 68.34
N LYS A 452 -33.07 9.77 67.38
CA LYS A 452 -34.31 10.52 67.22
C LYS A 452 -35.22 10.39 68.44
N GLN A 453 -35.39 9.18 68.97
CA GLN A 453 -36.17 8.94 70.19
C GLN A 453 -35.54 9.63 71.41
N LYS A 454 -34.20 9.65 71.52
CA LYS A 454 -33.50 10.38 72.58
C LYS A 454 -33.71 11.89 72.47
N ALA A 455 -33.65 12.44 71.26
CA ALA A 455 -33.90 13.87 71.02
C ALA A 455 -35.35 14.26 71.34
N GLU A 456 -36.32 13.41 70.99
CA GLU A 456 -37.73 13.62 71.32
C GLU A 456 -37.98 13.56 72.84
N ALA A 457 -37.39 12.57 73.54
CA ALA A 457 -37.45 12.49 74.99
C ALA A 457 -36.83 13.73 75.68
N ALA A 458 -35.70 14.23 75.18
CA ALA A 458 -35.08 15.44 75.70
C ALA A 458 -35.98 16.68 75.50
N ARG A 459 -36.64 16.80 74.34
CA ARG A 459 -37.60 17.89 74.07
C ARG A 459 -38.80 17.84 75.03
N LEU A 460 -39.34 16.65 75.27
CA LEU A 460 -40.47 16.46 76.19
C LEU A 460 -40.08 16.79 77.64
N GLU A 461 -38.85 16.45 78.06
CA GLU A 461 -38.35 16.81 79.39
C GLU A 461 -38.14 18.33 79.53
N GLU A 462 -37.62 19.01 78.49
CA GLU A 462 -37.53 20.47 78.47
C GLU A 462 -38.91 21.13 78.59
N GLU A 463 -39.91 20.60 77.87
CA GLU A 463 -41.29 21.08 77.93
C GLU A 463 -41.92 20.85 79.32
N ARG A 464 -41.66 19.71 79.93
CA ARG A 464 -42.07 19.41 81.32
C ARG A 464 -41.43 20.39 82.31
N GLN A 465 -40.16 20.72 82.16
CA GLN A 465 -39.48 21.71 83.00
C GLN A 465 -40.09 23.11 82.84
N LYS A 466 -40.43 23.52 81.62
CA LYS A 466 -41.13 24.79 81.35
C LYS A 466 -42.52 24.81 82.02
N GLN A 467 -43.27 23.72 81.95
CA GLN A 467 -44.57 23.61 82.63
C GLN A 467 -44.42 23.69 84.15
N LEU A 468 -43.41 23.02 84.72
CA LEU A 468 -43.15 23.06 86.15
C LEU A 468 -42.84 24.49 86.63
N LEU A 469 -42.03 25.22 85.86
CA LEU A 469 -41.69 26.62 86.13
C LEU A 469 -42.94 27.51 86.06
N ALA A 470 -43.81 27.30 85.06
CA ALA A 470 -45.06 28.05 84.94
C ALA A 470 -46.00 27.81 86.13
N ILE A 471 -46.08 26.58 86.64
CA ILE A 471 -46.85 26.23 87.85
C ILE A 471 -46.27 26.95 89.08
N GLN A 472 -44.95 26.94 89.25
CA GLN A 472 -44.29 27.65 90.36
C GLN A 472 -44.54 29.15 90.32
N GLN A 473 -44.49 29.76 89.13
CA GLN A 473 -44.79 31.17 88.93
C GLN A 473 -46.26 31.49 89.22
N ALA A 474 -47.20 30.64 88.80
CA ALA A 474 -48.62 30.79 89.10
C ALA A 474 -48.92 30.65 90.60
N GLU A 475 -48.24 29.75 91.30
CA GLU A 475 -48.39 29.58 92.75
C GLU A 475 -47.81 30.78 93.52
N ALA A 476 -46.68 31.33 93.08
CA ALA A 476 -46.12 32.55 93.63
C ALA A 476 -47.06 33.75 93.43
N ALA A 477 -47.67 33.89 92.25
CA ALA A 477 -48.67 34.92 91.97
C ALA A 477 -49.91 34.76 92.86
N ARG A 478 -50.38 33.52 93.09
CA ARG A 478 -51.51 33.26 94.00
C ARG A 478 -51.18 33.64 95.45
N LYS A 479 -49.97 33.34 95.92
CA LYS A 479 -49.51 33.74 97.27
C LYS A 479 -49.41 35.26 97.40
N ALA A 480 -48.94 35.96 96.36
CA ALA A 480 -48.90 37.42 96.34
C ALA A 480 -50.31 38.05 96.37
N GLU A 481 -51.27 37.46 95.65
CA GLU A 481 -52.65 37.93 95.66
C GLU A 481 -53.34 37.70 97.01
N VAL A 482 -53.12 36.56 97.67
CA VAL A 482 -53.60 36.32 99.04
C VAL A 482 -53.01 37.36 100.02
N ALA A 483 -51.71 37.64 99.95
CA ALA A 483 -51.08 38.65 100.78
C ALA A 483 -51.65 40.06 100.53
N ARG A 484 -52.01 40.38 99.28
CA ARG A 484 -52.67 41.64 98.91
C ARG A 484 -54.08 41.72 99.51
N GLN A 485 -54.86 40.64 99.45
CA GLN A 485 -56.19 40.55 100.06
C GLN A 485 -56.13 40.68 101.59
N GLU A 486 -55.13 40.08 102.23
CA GLU A 486 -54.89 40.23 103.67
C GLU A 486 -54.52 41.68 104.04
N ALA A 487 -53.68 42.34 103.24
CA ALA A 487 -53.34 43.76 103.44
C ALA A 487 -54.56 44.68 103.24
N GLU A 488 -55.42 44.37 102.28
CA GLU A 488 -56.66 45.10 102.03
C GLU A 488 -57.69 44.90 103.14
N ALA A 489 -57.82 43.67 103.67
CA ALA A 489 -58.63 43.38 104.84
C ALA A 489 -58.13 44.11 106.10
N ALA A 490 -56.81 44.17 106.30
CA ALA A 490 -56.21 44.95 107.39
C ALA A 490 -56.50 46.46 107.25
N ARG A 491 -56.43 46.99 106.03
CA ARG A 491 -56.78 48.40 105.73
C ARG A 491 -58.25 48.69 106.02
N LEU A 492 -59.16 47.80 105.65
CA LEU A 492 -60.59 47.94 105.92
C LEU A 492 -60.92 47.83 107.42
N SER A 493 -60.18 47.00 108.18
CA SER A 493 -60.27 46.94 109.64
C SER A 493 -59.87 48.25 110.31
N ILE A 494 -58.80 48.90 109.84
CA ILE A 494 -58.37 50.22 110.32
C ILE A 494 -59.42 51.30 110.01
N LEU A 495 -59.97 51.31 108.79
CA LEU A 495 -61.04 52.22 108.39
C LEU A 495 -62.31 52.02 109.24
N ALA A 496 -62.68 50.77 109.54
CA ALA A 496 -63.82 50.48 110.42
C ALA A 496 -63.58 50.93 111.88
N ALA A 497 -62.33 50.88 112.36
CA ALA A 497 -61.97 51.41 113.67
C ALA A 497 -62.06 52.94 113.72
N GLN A 498 -61.60 53.63 112.67
CA GLN A 498 -61.70 55.09 112.55
C GLN A 498 -63.16 55.56 112.44
N GLU A 499 -64.03 54.81 111.76
CA GLU A 499 -65.45 55.14 111.66
C GLU A 499 -66.17 54.95 113.02
N ARG A 500 -65.79 53.95 113.82
CA ARG A 500 -66.30 53.78 115.20
C ARG A 500 -65.86 54.91 116.13
N GLU A 501 -64.63 55.40 115.97
CA GLU A 501 -64.12 56.55 116.72
C GLU A 501 -64.86 57.84 116.35
N ARG A 502 -65.13 58.05 115.05
CA ARG A 502 -65.95 59.17 114.57
C ARG A 502 -67.38 59.11 115.12
N GLN A 503 -68.02 57.94 115.08
CA GLN A 503 -69.37 57.74 115.63
C GLN A 503 -69.42 57.93 117.15
N ALA A 504 -68.39 57.53 117.90
CA ALA A 504 -68.28 57.79 119.33
C ALA A 504 -68.13 59.30 119.63
N THR A 505 -67.37 60.02 118.80
CA THR A 505 -67.18 61.47 118.92
C THR A 505 -68.48 62.24 118.62
N GLU A 506 -69.23 61.79 117.62
CA GLU A 506 -70.51 62.39 117.22
C GLU A 506 -71.64 62.09 118.23
N ALA A 507 -71.63 60.89 118.84
CA ALA A 507 -72.50 60.54 119.97
C ALA A 507 -72.19 61.37 121.23
N ALA A 508 -70.91 61.62 121.53
CA ALA A 508 -70.50 62.50 122.62
C ALA A 508 -70.94 63.96 122.40
N ARG A 509 -70.90 64.45 121.15
CA ARG A 509 -71.39 65.79 120.80
C ARG A 509 -72.91 65.91 120.99
N LYS A 510 -73.67 64.89 120.58
CA LYS A 510 -75.13 64.83 120.77
C LYS A 510 -75.53 64.77 122.24
N ALA A 511 -74.81 63.98 123.05
CA ALA A 511 -75.03 63.91 124.49
C ALA A 511 -74.71 65.24 125.20
N ALA A 512 -73.72 66.00 124.72
CA ALA A 512 -73.42 67.33 125.24
C ALA A 512 -74.52 68.36 124.89
N GLU A 513 -75.04 68.32 123.65
CA GLU A 513 -76.16 69.17 123.22
C GLU A 513 -77.46 68.85 124.00
N GLU A 514 -77.74 67.58 124.30
CA GLU A 514 -78.88 67.15 125.13
C GLU A 514 -78.72 67.53 126.61
N ALA A 515 -77.51 67.47 127.17
CA ALA A 515 -77.22 67.91 128.53
C ALA A 515 -77.37 69.44 128.71
N GLU A 516 -77.03 70.21 127.69
CA GLU A 516 -77.20 71.67 127.72
C GLU A 516 -78.69 72.08 127.57
N ALA A 517 -79.46 71.36 126.75
CA ALA A 517 -80.91 71.54 126.67
C ALA A 517 -81.62 71.22 128.00
N ALA A 518 -81.20 70.16 128.71
CA ALA A 518 -81.74 69.81 130.02
C ALA A 518 -81.42 70.86 131.11
N ARG A 519 -80.27 71.54 131.02
CA ARG A 519 -79.90 72.63 131.93
C ARG A 519 -80.82 73.85 131.77
N ILE A 520 -81.13 74.22 130.53
CA ILE A 520 -82.00 75.37 130.21
C ILE A 520 -83.45 75.11 130.66
N GLU A 521 -83.95 73.88 130.53
CA GLU A 521 -85.28 73.48 131.02
C GLU A 521 -85.37 73.56 132.56
N GLN A 522 -84.31 73.12 133.27
CA GLN A 522 -84.26 73.17 134.72
C GLN A 522 -84.19 74.61 135.27
N GLU A 523 -83.49 75.53 134.58
CA GLU A 523 -83.48 76.95 134.94
C GLU A 523 -84.85 77.63 134.74
N ARG A 524 -85.64 77.20 133.74
CA ARG A 524 -87.04 77.64 133.57
C ARG A 524 -87.96 77.18 134.69
N ILE A 525 -87.84 75.92 135.14
CA ILE A 525 -88.64 75.37 136.25
C ILE A 525 -88.34 76.12 137.55
N ASN A 526 -87.08 76.44 137.82
CA ASN A 526 -86.69 77.20 139.01
C ASN A 526 -87.18 78.66 138.99
N LEU A 527 -87.27 79.29 137.82
CA LEU A 527 -87.84 80.63 137.68
C LEU A 527 -89.37 80.64 137.91
N ILE A 528 -90.09 79.59 137.48
CA ILE A 528 -91.53 79.43 137.71
C ILE A 528 -91.82 79.13 139.19
N ALA A 529 -90.98 78.35 139.86
CA ALA A 529 -91.09 78.08 141.30
C ALA A 529 -90.83 79.33 142.18
N ALA A 530 -89.92 80.22 141.74
CA ALA A 530 -89.67 81.50 142.42
C ALA A 530 -90.84 82.49 142.28
N CYS A 531 -91.62 82.43 141.19
CA CYS A 531 -92.82 83.25 141.01
C CYS A 531 -94.06 82.72 141.75
N PHE A 532 -94.15 81.42 142.06
CA PHE A 532 -95.29 80.84 142.77
C PHE A 532 -95.26 81.05 144.30
N PHE A 533 -94.07 81.28 144.89
CA PHE A 533 -93.93 81.48 146.34
C PHE A 533 -94.19 82.93 146.83
N LEU A 534 -94.36 83.90 145.93
CA LEU A 534 -94.69 85.31 146.28
C LEU A 534 -96.19 85.64 146.21
N GLY A 535 -97.08 84.63 146.02
CA GLY A 535 -98.52 84.84 145.81
C GLY A 535 -99.50 84.29 146.88
N ILE A 536 -99.06 83.58 147.93
CA ILE A 536 -99.96 82.88 148.89
C ILE A 536 -99.69 83.24 150.37
N CYS A 537 -99.42 84.52 150.70
CA CYS A 537 -99.44 85.03 152.09
C CYS A 537 -100.17 86.39 152.23
N HIS A 538 -101.26 86.56 151.49
CA HIS A 538 -102.30 87.57 151.76
C HIS A 538 -103.68 86.93 152.00
N LEU A 539 -103.67 85.81 152.74
CA LEU A 539 -104.83 85.20 153.41
C LEU A 539 -104.37 84.44 154.64
#